data_AF-A0AAU0W2L8-F1
#
_entry.id   AF-A0AAU0W2L8-F1
#
_cell.length_a   1.000
_cell.length_b   1.000
_cell.length_c   1.000
_cell.angle_alpha   90.00
_cell.angle_beta   90.00
_cell.angle_gamma   90.00
#
_symmetry.space_group_name_H-M   'P 1'
#
loop_
_entity.id
_entity.type
_entity.pdbx_description
1 polymer ?
#
loop_
_entity_poly.entity_id
_entity_poly.type
_entity_poly.pdbx_seq_one_letter_code
_entity_poly.pdbx_strand_id
1 'polypeptide(L)'
;MLNTPVVEVDLCRFEQAVADSERALAAGHLPEAHRTLSAALDLWHGIPLDGLDGVFAQSESARLQERRLTALERRLDLDLAVGRHADALAELAGLVAANPLHQGFQRRHVLALYCCERTSQALSACRAARRLVIDELGIDAGERLGALEMAILRGAPAEELVAEAIGWEGPRVRPPRRTAGHVRYGSGL
;
A
#
# COMPACT_ATOMS: atom_id res chain seq x y z
N MET A 1 10.99 23.05 -34.02
CA MET A 1 9.93 22.98 -32.99
C MET A 1 9.91 21.55 -32.49
N LEU A 2 10.07 21.36 -31.18
CA LEU A 2 10.51 20.12 -30.54
C LEU A 2 9.45 19.02 -30.63
N ASN A 3 9.87 17.85 -31.11
CA ASN A 3 9.14 16.59 -31.13
C ASN A 3 9.23 15.95 -29.75
N THR A 4 8.34 16.31 -28.82
CA THR A 4 8.24 15.63 -27.53
C THR A 4 7.64 14.25 -27.78
N PRO A 5 8.27 13.14 -27.34
CA PRO A 5 7.69 11.83 -27.53
C PRO A 5 6.39 11.78 -26.72
N VAL A 6 5.26 11.66 -27.41
CA VAL A 6 3.99 11.30 -26.79
C VAL A 6 4.24 10.01 -26.04
N VAL A 7 4.10 10.03 -24.71
CA VAL A 7 4.23 8.83 -23.89
C VAL A 7 3.14 7.87 -24.33
N GLU A 8 3.53 6.82 -25.04
CA GLU A 8 2.64 5.77 -25.49
C GLU A 8 2.37 4.82 -24.32
N VAL A 9 1.47 5.22 -23.43
CA VAL A 9 0.88 4.26 -22.50
C VAL A 9 -0.06 3.40 -23.33
N ASP A 10 0.20 2.10 -23.39
CA ASP A 10 -0.81 1.16 -23.89
C ASP A 10 -1.92 1.07 -22.82
N LEU A 11 -2.83 2.05 -22.85
CA LEU A 11 -3.91 2.22 -21.88
C LEU A 11 -4.82 0.99 -21.87
N CYS A 12 -5.01 0.36 -23.04
CA CYS A 12 -5.79 -0.86 -23.13
C CYS A 12 -5.11 -2.01 -22.38
N ARG A 13 -3.80 -2.22 -22.57
CA ARG A 13 -3.03 -3.20 -21.81
C ARG A 13 -2.98 -2.89 -20.32
N PHE A 14 -2.79 -1.62 -19.94
CA PHE A 14 -2.81 -1.21 -18.54
C PHE A 14 -4.12 -1.62 -17.88
N GLU A 15 -5.25 -1.37 -18.54
CA GLU A 15 -6.56 -1.60 -17.93
C GLU A 15 -6.99 -3.04 -17.94
N GLN A 16 -6.61 -3.76 -18.98
CA GLN A 16 -6.72 -5.20 -18.99
C GLN A 16 -5.92 -5.80 -17.83
N ALA A 17 -4.66 -5.38 -17.64
CA ALA A 17 -3.81 -5.86 -16.56
C ALA A 17 -4.33 -5.49 -15.16
N VAL A 18 -4.88 -4.28 -14.97
CA VAL A 18 -5.56 -3.90 -13.71
C VAL A 18 -6.75 -4.83 -13.46
N ALA A 19 -7.59 -5.07 -14.46
CA ALA A 19 -8.74 -5.97 -14.32
C ALA A 19 -8.34 -7.43 -14.07
N ASP A 20 -7.26 -7.91 -14.69
CA ASP A 20 -6.68 -9.23 -14.45
C ASP A 20 -6.11 -9.36 -13.03
N SER A 21 -5.44 -8.32 -12.53
CA SER A 21 -4.96 -8.26 -11.14
C SER A 21 -6.10 -8.36 -10.14
N GLU A 22 -7.19 -7.63 -10.34
CA GLU A 22 -8.38 -7.69 -9.47
C GLU A 22 -9.03 -9.09 -9.48
N ARG A 23 -9.10 -9.73 -10.66
CA ARG A 23 -9.58 -11.14 -10.76
C ARG A 23 -8.67 -12.10 -10.00
N ALA A 24 -7.36 -11.96 -10.14
CA ALA A 24 -6.39 -12.80 -9.42
C ALA A 24 -6.47 -12.57 -7.90
N LEU A 25 -6.66 -11.32 -7.45
CA LEU A 25 -6.86 -10.98 -6.04
C LEU A 25 -8.15 -11.63 -5.50
N ALA A 26 -9.26 -11.52 -6.22
CA ALA A 26 -10.53 -12.16 -5.84
C ALA A 26 -10.42 -13.69 -5.77
N ALA A 27 -9.57 -14.30 -6.61
CA ALA A 27 -9.26 -15.73 -6.57
C ALA A 27 -8.25 -16.13 -5.47
N GLY A 28 -7.69 -15.17 -4.72
CA GLY A 28 -6.67 -15.41 -3.70
C GLY A 28 -5.26 -15.68 -4.26
N HIS A 29 -5.03 -15.44 -5.56
CA HIS A 29 -3.72 -15.61 -6.20
C HIS A 29 -2.86 -14.35 -6.04
N LEU A 30 -2.50 -14.01 -4.80
CA LEU A 30 -1.77 -12.77 -4.47
C LEU A 30 -0.48 -12.57 -5.28
N PRO A 31 0.39 -13.60 -5.48
CA PRO A 31 1.59 -13.42 -6.30
C PRO A 31 1.30 -13.14 -7.77
N GLU A 32 0.19 -13.67 -8.31
CA GLU A 32 -0.23 -13.40 -9.68
C GLU A 32 -0.77 -11.97 -9.81
N ALA A 33 -1.66 -11.55 -8.90
CA ALA A 33 -2.16 -10.18 -8.84
C ALA A 33 -1.00 -9.16 -8.78
N HIS A 34 -0.05 -9.39 -7.87
CA HIS A 34 1.15 -8.57 -7.74
C HIS A 34 1.95 -8.47 -9.04
N ARG A 35 2.25 -9.60 -9.70
CA ARG A 35 3.03 -9.61 -10.95
C ARG A 35 2.31 -8.86 -12.06
N THR A 36 1.02 -9.10 -12.22
CA THR A 36 0.21 -8.46 -13.27
C THR A 36 0.13 -6.95 -13.06
N LEU A 37 -0.10 -6.50 -11.84
CA LEU A 37 -0.19 -5.08 -11.52
C LEU A 37 1.17 -4.36 -11.62
N SER A 38 2.25 -5.03 -11.26
CA SER A 38 3.61 -4.52 -11.46
C SER A 38 3.91 -4.30 -12.95
N ALA A 39 3.62 -5.30 -13.78
CA ALA A 39 3.79 -5.19 -15.23
C ALA A 39 2.90 -4.09 -15.85
N ALA A 40 1.72 -3.85 -15.29
CA ALA A 40 0.85 -2.75 -15.71
C ALA A 40 1.48 -1.38 -15.40
N LEU A 41 2.08 -1.23 -14.22
CA LEU A 41 2.74 0.01 -13.80
C LEU A 41 4.01 0.29 -14.61
N ASP A 42 4.72 -0.74 -15.07
CA ASP A 42 5.89 -0.63 -15.94
C ASP A 42 5.55 -0.06 -17.34
N LEU A 43 4.27 -0.05 -17.75
CA LEU A 43 3.85 0.59 -19.00
C LEU A 43 3.92 2.12 -18.95
N TRP A 44 4.00 2.72 -17.75
CA TRP A 44 3.94 4.16 -17.56
C TRP A 44 5.31 4.81 -17.60
N HIS A 45 5.62 5.49 -18.71
CA HIS A 45 6.90 6.16 -18.92
C HIS A 45 6.73 7.69 -18.91
N GLY A 46 6.66 8.30 -17.71
CA GLY A 46 6.54 9.76 -17.57
C GLY A 46 5.10 10.25 -17.35
N ILE A 47 4.83 11.51 -17.71
CA ILE A 47 3.52 12.16 -17.53
C ILE A 47 2.64 11.86 -18.74
N PRO A 48 1.38 11.40 -18.55
CA PRO A 48 0.48 11.10 -19.67
C PRO A 48 0.11 12.39 -20.42
N LEU A 49 0.08 12.33 -21.75
CA LEU A 49 -0.25 13.48 -22.61
C LEU A 49 0.67 14.69 -22.41
N ASP A 50 1.91 14.47 -21.96
CA ASP A 50 2.89 15.54 -21.79
C ASP A 50 3.13 16.30 -23.10
N GLY A 51 3.24 17.63 -23.00
CA GLY A 51 3.39 18.53 -24.15
C GLY A 51 2.12 18.77 -24.98
N LEU A 52 0.96 18.27 -24.57
CA LEU A 52 -0.33 18.60 -25.21
C LEU A 52 -1.07 19.70 -24.43
N ASP A 53 -1.45 20.75 -25.15
CA ASP A 53 -2.24 21.86 -24.60
C ASP A 53 -3.75 21.64 -24.73
N GLY A 54 -4.51 22.28 -23.85
CA GLY A 54 -5.97 22.32 -23.90
C GLY A 54 -6.65 21.60 -22.73
N VAL A 55 -7.85 22.08 -22.37
CA VAL A 55 -8.60 21.61 -21.19
C VAL A 55 -8.83 20.10 -21.22
N PHE A 56 -9.14 19.54 -22.39
CA PHE A 56 -9.33 18.10 -22.56
C PHE A 56 -8.06 17.30 -22.24
N ALA A 57 -6.90 17.71 -22.78
CA ALA A 57 -5.63 17.03 -22.55
C ALA A 57 -5.23 17.09 -21.06
N GLN A 58 -5.42 18.24 -20.42
CA GLN A 58 -5.17 18.42 -18.99
C GLN A 58 -6.10 17.55 -18.13
N SER A 59 -7.40 17.52 -18.43
CA SER A 59 -8.35 16.69 -17.69
C SER A 59 -8.07 15.20 -17.86
N GLU A 60 -7.69 14.78 -19.05
CA GLU A 60 -7.40 13.38 -19.35
C GLU A 60 -6.06 12.95 -18.74
N SER A 61 -5.05 13.82 -18.76
CA SER A 61 -3.78 13.58 -18.05
C SER A 61 -4.01 13.39 -16.55
N ALA A 62 -4.77 14.28 -15.91
CA ALA A 62 -5.11 14.17 -14.50
C ALA A 62 -5.87 12.85 -14.19
N ARG A 63 -6.86 12.50 -15.03
CA ARG A 63 -7.61 11.23 -14.91
C ARG A 63 -6.67 10.03 -14.98
N LEU A 64 -5.74 10.01 -15.93
CA LEU A 64 -4.77 8.92 -16.11
C LEU A 64 -3.77 8.83 -14.95
N GLN A 65 -3.30 9.97 -14.43
CA GLN A 65 -2.44 10.03 -13.25
C GLN A 65 -3.15 9.46 -12.01
N GLU A 66 -4.41 9.82 -11.78
CA GLU A 66 -5.20 9.29 -10.66
C GLU A 66 -5.36 7.76 -10.76
N ARG A 67 -5.58 7.25 -11.97
CA ARG A 67 -5.66 5.81 -12.21
C ARG A 67 -4.34 5.10 -11.95
N ARG A 68 -3.24 5.67 -12.40
CA ARG A 68 -1.90 5.15 -12.11
C ARG A 68 -1.64 5.15 -10.60
N LEU A 69 -2.02 6.21 -9.91
CA LEU A 69 -1.89 6.33 -8.45
C LEU A 69 -2.68 5.22 -7.74
N THR A 70 -3.94 5.00 -8.12
CA THR A 70 -4.76 3.91 -7.58
C THR A 70 -4.12 2.54 -7.79
N ALA A 71 -3.59 2.27 -8.98
CA ALA A 71 -2.90 1.01 -9.28
C ALA A 71 -1.59 0.87 -8.45
N LEU A 72 -0.84 1.96 -8.28
CA LEU A 72 0.37 1.98 -7.45
C LEU A 72 0.04 1.64 -5.99
N GLU A 73 -0.98 2.28 -5.43
CA GLU A 73 -1.45 2.01 -4.08
C GLU A 73 -1.82 0.54 -3.88
N ARG A 74 -2.56 -0.05 -4.83
CA ARG A 74 -2.92 -1.47 -4.81
C ARG A 74 -1.71 -2.39 -4.91
N ARG A 75 -0.73 -2.05 -5.74
CA ARG A 75 0.52 -2.82 -5.85
C ARG A 75 1.31 -2.78 -4.54
N LEU A 76 1.36 -1.63 -3.87
CA LEU A 76 2.02 -1.50 -2.56
C LEU A 76 1.31 -2.34 -1.48
N ASP A 77 -0.03 -2.40 -1.48
CA ASP A 77 -0.75 -3.30 -0.58
C ASP A 77 -0.43 -4.78 -0.89
N LEU A 78 -0.32 -5.14 -2.17
CA LEU A 78 0.06 -6.49 -2.61
C LEU A 78 1.52 -6.84 -2.25
N ASP A 79 2.46 -5.90 -2.34
CA ASP A 79 3.85 -6.10 -1.89
C ASP A 79 3.88 -6.52 -0.42
N LEU A 80 3.10 -5.83 0.41
CA LEU A 80 2.97 -6.18 1.82
C LEU A 80 2.35 -7.58 1.97
N ALA A 81 1.32 -7.91 1.20
CA ALA A 81 0.65 -9.20 1.26
C ALA A 81 1.51 -10.39 0.80
N VAL A 82 2.41 -10.19 -0.16
CA VAL A 82 3.32 -11.23 -0.64
C VAL A 82 4.64 -11.30 0.12
N GLY A 83 4.79 -10.54 1.22
CA GLY A 83 5.96 -10.59 2.10
C GLY A 83 7.14 -9.70 1.67
N ARG A 84 6.96 -8.80 0.70
CA ARG A 84 7.99 -7.88 0.21
C ARG A 84 8.08 -6.60 1.05
N HIS A 85 8.05 -6.75 2.38
CA HIS A 85 7.90 -5.63 3.31
C HIS A 85 9.03 -4.60 3.21
N ALA A 86 10.28 -5.07 3.05
CA ALA A 86 11.45 -4.19 2.99
C ALA A 86 11.50 -3.36 1.70
N ASP A 87 11.15 -3.97 0.56
CA ASP A 87 11.08 -3.27 -0.73
C ASP A 87 9.97 -2.23 -0.71
N ALA A 88 8.77 -2.61 -0.24
CA ALA A 88 7.64 -1.70 -0.07
C ALA A 88 7.99 -0.54 0.85
N LEU A 89 8.67 -0.81 1.98
CA LEU A 89 9.08 0.21 2.92
C LEU A 89 10.04 1.25 2.29
N ALA A 90 11.02 0.79 1.51
CA ALA A 90 11.98 1.67 0.85
C ALA A 90 11.28 2.60 -0.14
N GLU A 91 10.36 2.07 -0.96
CA GLU A 91 9.60 2.87 -1.91
C GLU A 91 8.61 3.82 -1.22
N LEU A 92 7.87 3.34 -0.23
CA LEU A 92 6.93 4.14 0.56
C LEU A 92 7.62 5.30 1.27
N ALA A 93 8.85 5.13 1.74
CA ALA A 93 9.62 6.22 2.33
C ALA A 93 9.82 7.37 1.33
N GLY A 94 10.15 7.06 0.07
CA GLY A 94 10.27 8.05 -1.00
C GLY A 94 8.93 8.70 -1.36
N LEU A 95 7.87 7.90 -1.48
CA LEU A 95 6.52 8.40 -1.80
C LEU A 95 5.96 9.30 -0.71
N VAL A 96 6.17 8.96 0.56
CA VAL A 96 5.77 9.79 1.71
C VAL A 96 6.57 11.09 1.75
N ALA A 97 7.88 11.05 1.49
CA ALA A 97 8.69 12.26 1.44
C ALA A 97 8.24 13.22 0.33
N ALA A 98 7.84 12.67 -0.83
CA ALA A 98 7.34 13.45 -1.96
C ALA A 98 5.88 13.93 -1.78
N ASN A 99 5.06 13.17 -1.05
CA ASN A 99 3.62 13.42 -0.88
C ASN A 99 3.22 13.32 0.60
N PRO A 100 3.69 14.23 1.46
CA PRO A 100 3.59 14.05 2.90
C PRO A 100 2.15 14.14 3.43
N LEU A 101 1.24 14.81 2.71
CA LEU A 101 -0.19 14.88 3.04
C LEU A 101 -1.03 13.71 2.49
N HIS A 102 -0.42 12.80 1.74
CA HIS A 102 -1.13 11.66 1.16
C HIS A 102 -1.35 10.55 2.19
N GLN A 103 -2.51 10.55 2.84
CA GLN A 103 -2.84 9.63 3.93
C GLN A 103 -2.73 8.15 3.55
N GLY A 104 -3.04 7.80 2.30
CA GLY A 104 -2.88 6.42 1.78
C GLY A 104 -1.44 5.91 1.88
N PHE A 105 -0.46 6.72 1.48
CA PHE A 105 0.96 6.39 1.58
C PHE A 105 1.44 6.40 3.03
N GLN A 106 1.01 7.37 3.84
CA GLN A 106 1.35 7.41 5.26
C GLN A 106 0.91 6.13 5.98
N ARG A 107 -0.33 5.70 5.76
CA ARG A 107 -0.87 4.45 6.35
C ARG A 107 -0.06 3.23 5.93
N ARG A 108 0.25 3.09 4.64
CA ARG A 108 1.05 1.96 4.13
C ARG A 108 2.48 1.99 4.64
N HIS A 109 3.08 3.17 4.78
CA HIS A 109 4.42 3.32 5.34
C HIS A 109 4.49 2.86 6.81
N VAL A 110 3.51 3.25 7.62
CA VAL A 110 3.37 2.77 9.01
C VAL A 110 3.20 1.25 9.05
N LEU A 111 2.33 0.70 8.19
CA LEU A 111 2.11 -0.74 8.12
C LEU A 111 3.39 -1.48 7.70
N ALA A 112 4.12 -0.98 6.69
CA ALA A 112 5.39 -1.55 6.25
C ALA A 112 6.46 -1.53 7.35
N LEU A 113 6.55 -0.44 8.12
CA LEU A 113 7.41 -0.37 9.31
C LEU A 113 7.03 -1.44 10.34
N TYR A 114 5.74 -1.62 10.59
CA TYR A 114 5.23 -2.62 11.53
C TYR A 114 5.53 -4.05 11.06
N CYS A 115 5.29 -4.36 9.78
CA CYS A 115 5.61 -5.64 9.14
C CYS A 115 7.12 -5.96 9.14
N CYS A 116 7.98 -4.94 9.23
CA CYS A 116 9.44 -5.08 9.38
C CYS A 116 9.88 -5.10 10.86
N GLU A 117 8.97 -5.32 11.81
CA GLU A 117 9.23 -5.34 13.26
C GLU A 117 9.78 -4.02 13.82
N ARG A 118 9.60 -2.90 13.11
CA ARG A 118 10.05 -1.54 13.52
C ARG A 118 8.93 -0.78 14.23
N THR A 119 8.29 -1.40 15.22
CA THR A 119 7.10 -0.87 15.92
C THR A 119 7.27 0.54 16.48
N SER A 120 8.43 0.84 17.08
CA SER A 120 8.71 2.18 17.63
C SER A 120 8.70 3.26 16.54
N GLN A 121 9.21 2.93 15.35
CA GLN A 121 9.23 3.83 14.20
C GLN A 121 7.86 3.95 13.57
N ALA A 122 7.09 2.86 13.48
CA ALA A 122 5.71 2.87 13.01
C ALA A 122 4.84 3.85 13.84
N LEU A 123 4.91 3.75 15.18
CA LEU A 123 4.19 4.65 16.08
C LEU A 123 4.70 6.10 16.00
N SER A 124 6.00 6.30 15.81
CA SER A 124 6.57 7.63 15.61
C SER A 124 6.06 8.27 14.31
N ALA A 125 5.98 7.49 13.23
CA ALA A 125 5.46 7.93 11.94
C ALA A 125 3.97 8.29 12.01
N CYS A 126 3.13 7.52 12.74
CA CYS A 126 1.72 7.90 12.99
C CYS A 126 1.60 9.30 13.60
N ARG A 127 2.39 9.58 14.65
CA ARG A 127 2.38 10.87 15.35
C ARG A 127 2.92 12.01 14.50
N ALA A 128 3.90 11.74 13.65
CA ALA A 128 4.44 12.73 12.71
C ALA A 128 3.39 13.09 11.65
N ALA A 129 2.77 12.09 11.02
CA ALA A 129 1.75 12.30 10.01
C ALA A 129 0.52 13.04 10.56
N ARG A 130 0.04 12.68 11.77
CA ARG A 130 -1.09 13.37 12.40
C ARG A 130 -0.79 14.84 12.68
N ARG A 131 0.39 15.15 13.22
CA ARG A 131 0.82 16.54 13.46
C ARG A 131 0.85 17.34 12.16
N LEU A 132 1.45 16.79 11.12
CA LEU A 132 1.51 17.45 9.82
C LEU A 132 0.12 17.81 9.27
N VAL A 133 -0.83 16.87 9.33
CA VAL A 133 -2.20 17.11 8.86
C VAL A 133 -2.88 18.21 9.67
N ILE A 134 -2.73 18.19 10.99
CA ILE A 134 -3.29 19.23 11.87
C ILE A 134 -2.67 20.60 11.52
N ASP A 135 -1.35 20.65 11.37
CA ASP A 135 -0.61 21.89 11.12
C ASP A 135 -0.95 22.48 9.73
N GLU A 136 -1.08 21.64 8.70
CA GLU A 136 -1.30 22.08 7.31
C GLU A 136 -2.79 22.27 6.96
N LEU A 137 -3.69 21.45 7.51
CA LEU A 137 -5.11 21.43 7.11
C LEU A 137 -6.06 21.86 8.23
N GLY A 138 -5.60 21.99 9.47
CA GLY A 138 -6.43 22.36 10.62
C GLY A 138 -7.49 21.33 11.00
N ILE A 139 -7.39 20.11 10.48
CA ILE A 139 -8.35 19.01 10.71
C ILE A 139 -7.62 17.79 11.28
N ASP A 140 -8.29 16.99 12.12
CA ASP A 140 -7.78 15.68 12.52
C ASP A 140 -8.14 14.66 11.43
N ALA A 141 -7.31 14.59 10.38
CA ALA A 141 -7.45 13.56 9.36
C ALA A 141 -6.69 12.31 9.82
N GLY A 142 -7.40 11.39 10.47
CA GLY A 142 -6.72 10.30 11.16
C GLY A 142 -7.56 9.10 11.54
N GLU A 143 -8.79 8.92 11.06
CA GLU A 143 -9.59 7.77 11.51
C GLU A 143 -8.93 6.43 11.12
N ARG A 144 -8.53 6.28 9.85
CA ARG A 144 -7.83 5.07 9.39
C ARG A 144 -6.42 4.93 9.98
N LEU A 145 -5.68 6.02 10.12
CA LEU A 145 -4.33 6.00 10.69
C LEU A 145 -4.34 5.75 12.21
N GLY A 146 -5.34 6.30 12.90
CA GLY A 146 -5.59 6.10 14.33
C GLY A 146 -6.10 4.69 14.62
N ALA A 147 -6.95 4.11 13.76
CA ALA A 147 -7.32 2.71 13.85
C ALA A 147 -6.09 1.79 13.74
N LEU A 148 -5.19 2.07 12.78
CA LEU A 148 -3.93 1.35 12.63
C LEU A 148 -3.01 1.52 13.85
N GLU A 149 -2.85 2.74 14.36
CA GLU A 149 -2.07 3.02 15.58
C GLU A 149 -2.60 2.21 16.77
N MET A 150 -3.92 2.19 16.96
CA MET A 150 -4.56 1.42 18.02
C MET A 150 -4.40 -0.10 17.84
N ALA A 151 -4.46 -0.61 16.61
CA ALA A 151 -4.23 -2.02 16.33
C ALA A 151 -2.79 -2.44 16.65
N ILE A 152 -1.81 -1.60 16.26
CA ILE A 152 -0.38 -1.81 16.58
C ILE A 152 -0.16 -1.81 18.10
N LEU A 153 -0.75 -0.85 18.82
CA LEU A 153 -0.64 -0.77 20.28
C LEU A 153 -1.25 -1.99 21.00
N ARG A 154 -2.27 -2.62 20.41
CA ARG A 154 -2.88 -3.86 20.91
C ARG A 154 -2.11 -5.11 20.52
N GLY A 155 -1.07 -4.99 19.69
CA GLY A 155 -0.28 -6.13 19.20
C GLY A 155 -1.06 -7.00 18.20
N ALA A 156 -1.91 -6.39 17.37
CA ALA A 156 -2.60 -7.11 16.29
C ALA A 156 -1.58 -7.75 15.33
N PRO A 157 -1.76 -9.01 14.91
CA PRO A 157 -0.86 -9.64 13.95
C PRO A 157 -0.74 -8.83 12.65
N ALA A 158 0.47 -8.65 12.15
CA ALA A 158 0.71 -7.83 10.96
C ALA A 158 -0.01 -8.40 9.72
N GLU A 159 -0.15 -9.72 9.63
CA GLU A 159 -0.84 -10.40 8.54
C GLU A 159 -2.34 -10.04 8.48
N GLU A 160 -2.97 -9.85 9.64
CA GLU A 160 -4.38 -9.45 9.71
C GLU A 160 -4.56 -8.02 9.19
N LEU A 161 -3.66 -7.11 9.56
CA LEU A 161 -3.69 -5.71 9.12
C LEU A 161 -3.39 -5.57 7.62
N VAL A 162 -2.51 -6.42 7.09
CA VAL A 162 -2.21 -6.47 5.66
C VAL A 162 -3.39 -7.03 4.86
N ALA A 163 -4.05 -8.09 5.34
CA ALA A 163 -5.25 -8.64 4.70
C ALA A 163 -6.40 -7.61 4.63
N GLU A 164 -6.59 -6.83 5.70
CA GLU A 164 -7.54 -5.71 5.70
C GLU A 164 -7.16 -4.64 4.66
N ALA A 165 -5.86 -4.33 4.52
CA ALA A 165 -5.39 -3.30 3.59
C ALA A 165 -5.65 -3.64 2.11
N ILE A 166 -5.51 -4.91 1.71
CA ILE A 166 -5.85 -5.35 0.34
C ILE A 166 -7.36 -5.52 0.13
N GLY A 167 -8.20 -5.40 1.17
CA GLY A 167 -9.63 -5.65 1.09
C GLY A 167 -9.96 -7.13 0.81
N TRP A 168 -9.08 -8.04 1.20
CA TRP A 168 -9.23 -9.47 0.95
C TRP A 168 -9.86 -10.17 2.16
N GLU A 169 -11.04 -10.74 1.97
CA GLU A 169 -11.75 -11.57 2.96
C GLU A 169 -11.43 -13.07 2.83
N GLY A 170 -10.20 -13.42 2.43
CA GLY A 170 -9.76 -14.82 2.30
C GLY A 170 -9.77 -15.61 3.61
N PRO A 171 -9.58 -16.95 3.58
CA PRO A 171 -9.66 -17.79 4.77
C PRO A 171 -8.58 -17.33 5.76
N ARG A 172 -9.01 -16.70 6.86
CA ARG A 172 -8.16 -16.27 7.97
C ARG A 172 -7.34 -17.47 8.44
N VAL A 173 -6.07 -17.55 8.05
CA VAL A 173 -5.16 -18.57 8.58
C VAL A 173 -4.95 -18.23 10.04
N ARG A 174 -5.72 -18.87 10.91
CA ARG A 174 -5.56 -18.78 12.34
C ARG A 174 -4.14 -19.25 12.67
N PRO A 175 -3.28 -18.45 13.33
CA PRO A 175 -1.94 -18.90 13.68
C PRO A 175 -2.07 -20.17 14.53
N PRO A 176 -1.16 -21.16 14.36
CA PRO A 176 -1.19 -22.35 15.20
C PRO A 176 -1.14 -21.89 16.65
N ARG A 177 -2.14 -22.32 17.44
CA ARG A 177 -2.16 -22.08 18.89
C ARG A 177 -0.81 -22.57 19.40
N ARG A 178 0.04 -21.64 19.87
CA ARG A 178 1.18 -22.00 20.72
C ARG A 178 0.58 -22.80 21.87
N THR A 179 0.66 -24.12 21.80
CA THR A 179 0.42 -24.98 22.95
C THR A 179 1.46 -24.56 23.96
N ALA A 180 1.04 -23.80 24.97
CA ALA A 180 1.84 -23.57 26.15
C ALA A 180 2.16 -24.96 26.69
N GLY A 181 3.42 -25.38 26.50
CA GLY A 181 3.94 -26.61 27.04
C GLY A 181 3.71 -26.57 28.54
N HIS A 182 2.76 -27.37 29.00
CA HIS A 182 2.52 -27.58 30.41
C HIS A 182 3.71 -28.38 30.93
N VAL A 183 4.76 -27.67 31.37
CA VAL A 183 5.86 -28.27 32.11
C VAL A 183 5.26 -28.72 33.44
N ARG A 184 4.84 -30.00 33.49
CA ARG A 184 4.58 -30.67 34.76
C ARG A 184 5.92 -30.80 35.47
N TYR A 185 6.17 -29.95 36.46
CA TYR A 185 7.10 -30.30 37.52
C TYR A 185 6.47 -31.49 38.26
N GLY A 186 7.01 -32.68 37.98
CA GLY A 186 6.71 -33.87 38.75
C GLY A 186 7.25 -33.68 40.15
N SER A 187 6.35 -33.43 41.10
CA SER A 187 6.57 -33.64 42.52
C SER A 187 6.66 -35.14 42.76
N GLY A 188 7.81 -35.62 43.22
CA GLY A 188 8.04 -37.02 43.56
C GLY A 188 9.12 -37.16 44.61
N LEU A 189 8.67 -37.11 45.87
CA LEU A 189 9.16 -37.73 47.11
C LEU A 189 10.68 -37.82 47.36
#